data_AF-A0A5P2CUQ5-F1
#
_entry.id   AF-A0A5P2CUQ5-F1
#
_cell.length_a   1.000
_cell.length_b   1.000
_cell.length_c   1.000
_cell.angle_alpha   90.00
_cell.angle_beta   90.00
_cell.angle_gamma   90.00
#
_symmetry.space_group_name_H-M   'P 1'
#
loop_
_entity.id
_entity.type
_entity.pdbx_description
1 polymer ?
#
loop_
_entity_poly.entity_id
_entity_poly.type
_entity_poly.pdbx_seq_one_letter_code
_entity_poly.pdbx_strand_id
1 'polypeptide(L)'
;MTQAPERTPLRPAAHPERLDRGHPFRQWKTWRIPGTELTLTGYSRANDKTFFHIPELRCALDAGLAEGRQPETVFLTHTHHDHSKDLDYLAARPAGVDIHLPAPALPYVERFLRASAELNHGTAYDPTRAANCRLHGVRGGDEFTFGRRGHHVRVVECAHKVPCVGYAFSERRRELLPEYEELRRSLAEQGRGGAEFGRILAQRRKEGAEVEHEVLKPLFGFLGDTHVSVFEDNPWLFAYPVLITECTYLDDTELDRADRVGHTVWSRLRPVVEAHPDTLFVLTHFSLRHSDQDVVDFFGDARPDNVLLWAHPDSRLPEQHQHGGGGRHGG
;
A
#
# COMPACT_ATOMS: atom_id res chain seq x y z
N MET A 1 4.64 -18.19 26.69
CA MET A 1 3.93 -18.34 25.41
C MET A 1 2.64 -17.54 25.51
N THR A 2 2.72 -16.26 25.18
CA THR A 2 1.55 -15.36 25.15
C THR A 2 0.81 -15.65 23.85
N GLN A 3 -0.39 -16.23 23.95
CA GLN A 3 -1.25 -16.43 22.79
C GLN A 3 -1.54 -15.06 22.16
N ALA A 4 -1.30 -14.93 20.86
CA ALA A 4 -1.74 -13.77 20.10
C ALA A 4 -3.27 -13.67 20.25
N PRO A 5 -3.83 -12.47 20.44
CA PRO A 5 -5.28 -12.31 20.56
C PRO A 5 -5.97 -12.87 19.31
N GLU A 6 -7.02 -13.68 19.52
CA GLU A 6 -7.89 -14.17 18.45
C GLU A 6 -8.37 -12.97 17.61
N ARG A 7 -7.94 -12.93 16.35
CA ARG A 7 -8.39 -11.93 15.39
C ARG A 7 -9.80 -12.31 14.97
N THR A 8 -10.76 -11.42 15.17
CA THR A 8 -12.10 -11.59 14.59
C THR A 8 -11.95 -11.56 13.06
N PRO A 9 -12.46 -12.55 12.31
CA PRO A 9 -12.38 -12.55 10.86
C PRO A 9 -13.01 -11.28 10.32
N LEU A 10 -12.19 -10.44 9.68
CA LEU A 10 -12.68 -9.30 8.93
C LEU A 10 -13.40 -9.87 7.71
N ARG A 11 -14.74 -9.77 7.65
CA ARG A 11 -15.46 -10.00 6.39
C ARG A 11 -15.30 -8.75 5.52
N PRO A 12 -14.48 -8.76 4.47
CA PRO A 12 -14.33 -7.61 3.61
C PRO A 12 -15.64 -7.32 2.86
N ALA A 13 -15.83 -6.06 2.46
CA ALA A 13 -16.82 -5.73 1.45
C ALA A 13 -16.54 -6.56 0.17
N ALA A 14 -17.58 -6.89 -0.59
CA ALA A 14 -17.43 -7.74 -1.78
C ALA A 14 -16.48 -7.15 -2.83
N HIS A 15 -16.37 -5.82 -2.89
CA HIS A 15 -15.44 -5.05 -3.72
C HIS A 15 -15.29 -3.64 -3.11
N PRO A 16 -14.23 -2.87 -3.44
CA PRO A 16 -14.16 -1.45 -3.09
C PRO A 16 -15.28 -0.65 -3.80
N GLU A 17 -15.59 0.55 -3.31
CA GLU A 17 -16.60 1.42 -3.92
C GLU A 17 -16.04 2.13 -5.16
N ARG A 18 -16.82 2.22 -6.23
CA ARG A 18 -16.45 2.96 -7.45
C ARG A 18 -16.65 4.47 -7.23
N LEU A 19 -15.69 5.28 -7.67
CA LEU A 19 -15.79 6.74 -7.68
C LEU A 19 -16.31 7.23 -9.05
N ASP A 20 -17.63 7.36 -9.17
CA ASP A 20 -18.33 7.62 -10.45
C ASP A 20 -18.16 9.04 -11.01
N ARG A 21 -17.76 10.02 -10.18
CA ARG A 21 -17.71 11.42 -10.60
C ARG A 21 -16.41 11.74 -11.35
N GLY A 22 -16.51 11.89 -12.66
CA GLY A 22 -15.53 12.62 -13.49
C GLY A 22 -14.51 11.78 -14.26
N HIS A 23 -14.47 10.45 -14.10
CA HIS A 23 -13.49 9.58 -14.76
C HIS A 23 -14.15 8.71 -15.84
N PRO A 24 -14.12 9.11 -17.12
CA PRO A 24 -14.73 8.32 -18.20
C PRO A 24 -13.99 6.99 -18.44
N PHE A 25 -12.70 6.91 -18.10
CA PHE A 25 -11.83 5.74 -18.17
C PHE A 25 -10.90 5.70 -16.95
N ARG A 26 -10.30 4.53 -16.65
CA ARG A 26 -9.45 4.31 -15.47
C ARG A 26 -10.17 4.64 -14.16
N GLN A 27 -11.35 4.02 -13.99
CA GLN A 27 -12.24 4.37 -12.88
C GLN A 27 -11.62 4.04 -11.53
N TRP A 28 -11.53 5.08 -10.70
CA TRP A 28 -10.97 4.99 -9.37
C TRP A 28 -11.92 4.26 -8.44
N LYS A 29 -11.30 3.61 -7.46
CA LYS A 29 -11.99 2.90 -6.40
C LYS A 29 -11.56 3.48 -5.05
N THR A 30 -12.40 3.31 -4.05
CA THR A 30 -12.14 3.74 -2.68
C THR A 30 -12.56 2.66 -1.69
N TRP A 31 -11.79 2.50 -0.64
CA TRP A 31 -12.01 1.48 0.37
C TRP A 31 -11.41 1.89 1.71
N ARG A 32 -12.13 1.64 2.81
CA ARG A 32 -11.62 1.87 4.16
C ARG A 32 -10.86 0.64 4.63
N ILE A 33 -9.61 0.82 5.04
CA ILE A 33 -8.77 -0.26 5.57
C ILE A 33 -9.33 -0.69 6.94
N PRO A 34 -9.78 -1.94 7.12
CA PRO A 34 -10.44 -2.38 8.35
C PRO A 34 -9.54 -2.26 9.57
N GLY A 35 -10.15 -1.96 10.72
CA GLY A 35 -9.40 -1.75 11.98
C GLY A 35 -8.59 -0.45 12.03
N THR A 36 -8.77 0.43 11.03
CA THR A 36 -8.11 1.73 10.93
C THR A 36 -9.08 2.83 10.47
N GLU A 37 -8.62 4.08 10.54
CA GLU A 37 -9.32 5.24 9.97
C GLU A 37 -8.82 5.58 8.55
N LEU A 38 -8.00 4.72 7.94
CA LEU A 38 -7.32 5.00 6.68
C LEU A 38 -8.20 4.65 5.47
N THR A 39 -8.19 5.54 4.48
CA THR A 39 -8.87 5.34 3.20
C THR A 39 -7.85 5.07 2.11
N LEU A 40 -7.93 3.91 1.46
CA LEU A 40 -7.19 3.62 0.24
C LEU A 40 -8.06 4.04 -0.94
N THR A 41 -7.56 4.96 -1.78
CA THR A 41 -8.26 5.36 -3.01
C THR A 41 -7.29 5.44 -4.17
N GLY A 42 -7.65 4.84 -5.30
CA GLY A 42 -6.68 4.65 -6.38
C GLY A 42 -7.18 3.84 -7.56
N TYR A 43 -6.24 3.54 -8.43
CA TYR A 43 -6.38 2.72 -9.63
C TYR A 43 -5.16 1.82 -9.77
N SER A 44 -5.35 0.58 -10.20
CA SER A 44 -4.25 -0.35 -10.45
C SER A 44 -4.65 -1.37 -11.51
N ARG A 45 -3.97 -1.35 -12.66
CA ARG A 45 -4.10 -2.28 -13.78
C ARG A 45 -2.74 -2.45 -14.46
N ALA A 46 -2.34 -3.71 -14.70
CA ALA A 46 -0.99 -3.99 -15.21
C ALA A 46 -0.73 -3.42 -16.60
N ASN A 47 0.45 -2.84 -16.78
CA ASN A 47 0.90 -2.13 -17.98
C ASN A 47 0.06 -0.90 -18.36
N ASP A 48 -0.89 -0.47 -17.54
CA ASP A 48 -1.59 0.81 -17.71
C ASP A 48 -1.10 1.81 -16.67
N LYS A 49 -1.56 1.63 -15.42
CA LYS A 49 -1.32 2.55 -14.31
C LYS A 49 -1.55 1.88 -12.97
N THR A 50 -0.67 2.17 -12.00
CA THR A 50 -0.86 1.90 -10.57
C THR A 50 -0.58 3.16 -9.77
N PHE A 51 -1.57 3.57 -8.97
CA PHE A 51 -1.46 4.66 -8.03
C PHE A 51 -2.52 4.51 -6.95
N PHE A 52 -2.11 4.64 -5.69
CA PHE A 52 -3.01 4.78 -4.57
C PHE A 52 -2.65 5.99 -3.74
N HIS A 53 -3.65 6.63 -3.14
CA HIS A 53 -3.48 7.75 -2.22
C HIS A 53 -4.19 7.42 -0.92
N ILE A 54 -3.52 7.74 0.19
CA ILE A 54 -4.05 7.61 1.54
C ILE A 54 -4.10 9.01 2.16
N PRO A 55 -5.23 9.73 2.05
CA PRO A 55 -5.33 11.13 2.47
C PRO A 55 -4.96 11.35 3.93
N GLU A 56 -5.31 10.42 4.82
CA GLU A 56 -5.08 10.54 6.27
C GLU A 56 -3.59 10.45 6.62
N LEU A 57 -2.81 9.73 5.82
CA LEU A 57 -1.34 9.67 5.92
C LEU A 57 -0.64 10.71 5.06
N ARG A 58 -1.40 11.35 4.16
CA ARG A 58 -0.91 12.32 3.16
C ARG A 58 0.20 11.72 2.29
N CYS A 59 0.07 10.43 1.99
CA CYS A 59 1.02 9.70 1.15
C CYS A 59 0.35 9.09 -0.07
N ALA A 60 1.17 8.79 -1.07
CA ALA A 60 0.82 7.94 -2.19
C ALA A 60 1.69 6.68 -2.23
N LEU A 61 1.11 5.62 -2.76
CA LEU A 61 1.75 4.37 -3.10
C LEU A 61 1.81 4.32 -4.63
N ASP A 62 3.04 4.26 -5.15
CA ASP A 62 3.39 4.51 -6.55
C ASP A 62 2.94 5.88 -7.09
N ALA A 63 3.23 6.13 -8.36
CA ALA A 63 3.15 7.40 -9.06
C ALA A 63 2.66 7.22 -10.51
N GLY A 64 1.84 6.21 -10.79
CA GLY A 64 1.36 5.93 -12.15
C GLY A 64 0.39 6.99 -12.67
N LEU A 65 -0.57 7.38 -11.85
CA LEU A 65 -1.75 8.18 -12.20
C LEU A 65 -2.19 9.06 -11.00
N ALA A 66 -1.54 10.21 -10.81
CA ALA A 66 -1.76 11.05 -9.63
C ALA A 66 -3.07 11.86 -9.67
N GLU A 67 -3.58 12.16 -10.87
CA GLU A 67 -4.81 12.95 -11.11
C GLU A 67 -4.94 14.20 -10.22
N GLY A 68 -3.89 15.02 -10.20
CA GLY A 68 -3.90 16.28 -9.46
C GLY A 68 -3.64 16.16 -7.95
N ARG A 69 -3.52 14.95 -7.41
CA ARG A 69 -3.20 14.74 -5.99
C ARG A 69 -1.76 15.12 -5.70
N GLN A 70 -1.53 15.81 -4.58
CA GLN A 70 -0.22 16.28 -4.15
C GLN A 70 0.10 15.81 -2.72
N PRO A 71 0.39 14.50 -2.53
CA PRO A 71 0.82 13.95 -1.25
C PRO A 71 2.12 14.62 -0.75
N GLU A 72 2.40 14.51 0.54
CA GLU A 72 3.68 14.93 1.13
C GLU A 72 4.77 13.85 0.99
N THR A 73 4.36 12.58 0.86
CA THR A 73 5.29 11.45 0.74
C THR A 73 4.83 10.49 -0.35
N VAL A 74 5.73 10.02 -1.19
CA VAL A 74 5.49 8.99 -2.21
C VAL A 74 6.34 7.76 -1.87
N PHE A 75 5.70 6.60 -1.84
CA PHE A 75 6.35 5.30 -1.69
C PHE A 75 6.32 4.60 -3.04
N LEU A 76 7.39 4.77 -3.81
CA LEU A 76 7.53 4.21 -5.15
C LEU A 76 8.14 2.82 -5.07
N THR A 77 7.39 1.79 -5.47
CA THR A 77 7.84 0.39 -5.38
C THR A 77 8.96 0.10 -6.37
N HIS A 78 8.83 0.59 -7.60
CA HIS A 78 9.81 0.44 -8.67
C HIS A 78 9.56 1.46 -9.79
N THR A 79 10.39 1.44 -10.83
CA THR A 79 10.41 2.51 -11.86
C THR A 79 9.82 2.12 -13.22
N HIS A 80 8.91 1.14 -13.28
CA HIS A 80 8.16 0.94 -14.52
C HIS A 80 7.20 2.09 -14.78
N HIS A 81 6.92 2.32 -16.06
CA HIS A 81 6.15 3.47 -16.51
C HIS A 81 4.76 3.55 -15.87
N ASP A 82 4.06 2.44 -15.73
CA ASP A 82 2.76 2.35 -15.09
C ASP A 82 2.80 2.65 -13.58
N HIS A 83 3.97 2.61 -12.93
CA HIS A 83 4.15 2.97 -11.52
C HIS A 83 4.82 4.34 -11.33
N SER A 84 5.43 4.93 -12.37
CA SER A 84 6.25 6.14 -12.20
C SER A 84 5.94 7.27 -13.19
N LYS A 85 4.90 7.15 -14.04
CA LYS A 85 4.67 8.11 -15.12
C LYS A 85 4.46 9.55 -14.65
N ASP A 86 3.73 9.73 -13.54
CA ASP A 86 3.37 11.04 -12.99
C ASP A 86 4.35 11.46 -11.88
N LEU A 87 5.51 10.80 -11.79
CA LEU A 87 6.51 11.07 -10.74
C LEU A 87 7.06 12.49 -10.82
N ASP A 88 7.21 13.05 -12.01
CA ASP A 88 7.66 14.43 -12.21
C ASP A 88 6.60 15.46 -11.77
N TYR A 89 5.33 15.21 -12.08
CA TYR A 89 4.21 16.00 -11.57
C TYR A 89 4.21 16.04 -10.03
N LEU A 90 4.38 14.88 -9.39
CA LEU A 90 4.46 14.78 -7.94
C LEU A 90 5.69 15.48 -7.37
N ALA A 91 6.86 15.31 -8.01
CA ALA A 91 8.12 15.95 -7.63
C ALA A 91 8.05 17.49 -7.71
N ALA A 92 7.21 18.04 -8.59
CA ALA A 92 7.02 19.47 -8.78
C ALA A 92 6.15 20.15 -7.70
N ARG A 93 5.72 19.43 -6.64
CA ARG A 93 4.94 19.99 -5.53
C ARG A 93 5.65 21.21 -4.90
N PRO A 94 5.06 22.43 -4.89
CA PRO A 94 5.73 23.64 -4.41
C PRO A 94 6.17 23.59 -2.94
N ALA A 95 5.35 22.96 -2.08
CA ALA A 95 5.65 22.78 -0.67
C ALA A 95 6.64 21.61 -0.40
N GLY A 96 7.17 21.00 -1.45
CA GLY A 96 8.13 19.89 -1.43
C GLY A 96 7.53 18.52 -1.21
N VAL A 97 8.26 17.45 -1.55
CA VAL A 97 7.81 16.06 -1.42
C VAL A 97 8.97 15.15 -1.05
N ASP A 98 8.70 14.16 -0.21
CA ASP A 98 9.62 13.05 0.05
C ASP A 98 9.25 11.88 -0.86
N ILE A 99 10.20 11.32 -1.60
CA ILE A 99 10.00 10.16 -2.47
C ILE A 99 10.92 9.06 -2.01
N HIS A 100 10.36 8.00 -1.46
CA HIS A 100 11.07 6.76 -1.14
C HIS A 100 11.00 5.84 -2.35
N LEU A 101 12.13 5.27 -2.74
CA LEU A 101 12.25 4.41 -3.93
C LEU A 101 13.41 3.43 -3.76
N PRO A 102 13.48 2.32 -4.53
CA PRO A 102 14.62 1.41 -4.48
C PRO A 102 15.94 2.18 -4.64
N ALA A 103 16.88 1.98 -3.73
CA ALA A 103 18.17 2.67 -3.74
C ALA A 103 18.92 2.54 -5.08
N PRO A 104 18.93 1.36 -5.77
CA PRO A 104 19.55 1.26 -7.09
C PRO A 104 18.87 2.10 -8.18
N ALA A 105 17.62 2.52 -7.96
CA ALA A 105 16.84 3.29 -8.93
C ALA A 105 17.07 4.81 -8.83
N LEU A 106 17.67 5.30 -7.74
CA LEU A 106 17.95 6.72 -7.50
C LEU A 106 18.53 7.45 -8.72
N PRO A 107 19.62 6.96 -9.37
CA PRO A 107 20.24 7.69 -10.47
C PRO A 107 19.33 7.81 -11.70
N TYR A 108 18.42 6.85 -11.92
CA TYR A 108 17.47 6.92 -13.04
C TYR A 108 16.40 7.98 -12.77
N VAL A 109 15.88 8.03 -11.55
CA VAL A 109 14.85 9.01 -11.16
C VAL A 109 15.42 10.42 -11.14
N GLU A 110 16.63 10.63 -10.61
CA GLU A 110 17.30 11.94 -10.66
C GLU A 110 17.43 12.47 -12.09
N ARG A 111 17.89 11.61 -13.02
CA ARG A 111 18.02 11.98 -14.44
C ARG A 111 16.66 12.24 -15.09
N PHE A 112 15.65 11.43 -14.79
CA PHE A 112 14.29 11.62 -15.30
C PHE A 112 13.70 12.96 -14.85
N LEU A 113 13.77 13.27 -13.55
CA LEU A 113 13.25 14.51 -12.99
C LEU A 113 14.00 15.73 -13.54
N ARG A 114 15.33 15.63 -13.66
CA ARG A 114 16.13 16.67 -14.28
C ARG A 114 15.72 16.92 -15.74
N ALA A 115 15.58 15.86 -16.54
CA ALA A 115 15.17 15.98 -17.93
C ALA A 115 13.76 16.60 -18.07
N SER A 116 12.82 16.20 -17.21
CA SER A 116 11.48 16.81 -17.17
C SER A 116 11.54 18.30 -16.79
N ALA A 117 12.37 18.67 -15.82
CA ALA A 117 12.58 20.08 -15.46
C ALA A 117 13.21 20.90 -16.60
N GLU A 118 14.19 20.35 -17.32
CA GLU A 118 14.83 20.99 -18.48
C GLU A 118 13.82 21.32 -19.60
N LEU A 119 12.81 20.47 -19.82
CA LEU A 119 11.73 20.75 -20.77
C LEU A 119 10.90 22.00 -20.41
N ASN A 120 10.83 22.37 -19.13
CA ASN A 120 10.05 23.51 -18.66
C ASN A 120 10.85 24.83 -18.61
N HIS A 121 12.19 24.77 -18.65
CA HIS A 121 13.03 25.94 -18.38
C HIS A 121 13.58 26.64 -19.63
N GLY A 122 13.61 25.99 -20.81
CA GLY A 122 14.04 26.59 -22.08
C GLY A 122 15.52 27.01 -22.17
N THR A 123 16.23 27.04 -21.04
CA THR A 123 17.68 27.27 -20.89
C THR A 123 18.33 26.08 -20.18
N ALA A 124 19.66 26.08 -20.06
CA ALA A 124 20.37 25.06 -19.28
C ALA A 124 19.80 24.91 -17.86
N TYR A 125 19.85 23.68 -17.32
CA TYR A 125 19.34 23.35 -15.99
C TYR A 125 19.95 24.25 -14.90
N ASP A 126 19.07 24.92 -14.15
CA ASP A 126 19.43 25.74 -12.98
C ASP A 126 19.03 24.98 -11.70
N PRO A 127 19.98 24.41 -10.93
CA PRO A 127 19.68 23.67 -9.72
C PRO A 127 19.04 24.53 -8.62
N THR A 128 19.17 25.86 -8.67
CA THR A 128 18.54 26.76 -7.69
C THR A 128 17.02 26.85 -7.90
N ARG A 129 16.53 26.44 -9.07
CA ARG A 129 15.11 26.38 -9.43
C ARG A 129 14.53 24.97 -9.33
N ALA A 130 15.34 23.99 -8.91
CA ALA A 130 14.88 22.62 -8.74
C ALA A 130 13.73 22.58 -7.72
N ALA A 131 12.72 21.77 -8.02
CA ALA A 131 11.62 21.55 -7.08
C ALA A 131 12.16 20.99 -5.75
N ASN A 132 11.49 21.29 -4.64
CA ASN A 132 11.85 20.82 -3.31
C ASN A 132 11.52 19.32 -3.12
N CYS A 133 12.07 18.48 -3.98
CA CYS A 133 11.92 17.03 -3.99
C CYS A 133 13.11 16.39 -3.28
N ARG A 134 12.84 15.55 -2.29
CA ARG A 134 13.84 14.77 -1.56
C ARG A 134 13.70 13.30 -1.92
N LEU A 135 14.73 12.75 -2.56
CA LEU A 135 14.77 11.35 -2.95
C LEU A 135 15.47 10.53 -1.87
N HIS A 136 14.83 9.45 -1.43
CA HIS A 136 15.30 8.55 -0.37
C HIS A 136 15.44 7.13 -0.93
N GLY A 137 16.67 6.72 -1.21
CA GLY A 137 16.93 5.35 -1.66
C GLY A 137 16.79 4.36 -0.51
N VAL A 138 15.93 3.35 -0.67
CA VAL A 138 15.68 2.30 0.33
C VAL A 138 16.01 0.90 -0.18
N ARG A 139 16.23 -0.03 0.75
CA ARG A 139 16.54 -1.44 0.52
C ARG A 139 15.68 -2.33 1.42
N GLY A 140 15.54 -3.61 1.05
CA GLY A 140 14.86 -4.59 1.89
C GLY A 140 15.44 -4.61 3.31
N GLY A 141 14.56 -4.59 4.30
CA GLY A 141 14.93 -4.54 5.72
C GLY A 141 15.14 -3.15 6.30
N ASP A 142 15.20 -2.08 5.48
CA ASP A 142 15.26 -0.72 6.00
C ASP A 142 14.00 -0.39 6.81
N GLU A 143 14.18 0.37 7.89
CA GLU A 143 13.09 0.86 8.75
C GLU A 143 13.24 2.36 8.99
N PHE A 144 12.13 3.10 8.90
CA PHE A 144 12.12 4.54 9.11
C PHE A 144 10.75 5.05 9.53
N THR A 145 10.69 6.35 9.86
CA THR A 145 9.44 7.01 10.23
C THR A 145 9.08 8.09 9.22
N PHE A 146 7.79 8.30 9.00
CA PHE A 146 7.30 9.31 8.06
C PHE A 146 6.00 9.98 8.53
N GLY A 147 5.70 11.10 7.89
CA GLY A 147 4.49 11.87 8.12
C GLY A 147 4.44 12.53 9.50
N ARG A 148 3.42 13.36 9.72
CA ARG A 148 3.31 14.22 10.91
C ARG A 148 3.10 13.47 12.22
N ARG A 149 2.51 12.27 12.15
CA ARG A 149 2.28 11.40 13.31
C ARG A 149 3.42 10.39 13.52
N GLY A 150 4.47 10.44 12.68
CA GLY A 150 5.63 9.56 12.78
C GLY A 150 5.28 8.09 12.59
N HIS A 151 4.44 7.73 11.63
CA HIS A 151 4.17 6.32 11.34
C HIS A 151 5.46 5.61 10.96
N HIS A 152 5.56 4.33 11.29
CA HIS A 152 6.72 3.49 11.00
C HIS A 152 6.51 2.74 9.69
N VAL A 153 7.58 2.58 8.92
CA VAL A 153 7.63 1.80 7.68
C VAL A 153 8.78 0.82 7.76
N ARG A 154 8.51 -0.43 7.41
CA ARG A 154 9.52 -1.45 7.12
C ARG A 154 9.49 -1.79 5.63
N VAL A 155 10.65 -1.82 5.01
CA VAL A 155 10.81 -2.06 3.57
C VAL A 155 10.94 -3.56 3.31
N VAL A 156 10.17 -4.03 2.33
CA VAL A 156 10.12 -5.44 1.89
C VAL A 156 10.93 -5.56 0.62
N GLU A 157 11.82 -6.55 0.53
CA GLU A 157 12.45 -6.87 -0.76
C GLU A 157 11.46 -7.63 -1.65
N CYS A 158 11.21 -7.13 -2.86
CA CYS A 158 10.30 -7.75 -3.82
C CYS A 158 11.07 -8.37 -5.00
N ALA A 159 10.51 -9.44 -5.55
CA ALA A 159 11.15 -10.21 -6.62
C ALA A 159 10.58 -9.80 -7.99
N HIS A 160 11.28 -8.88 -8.67
CA HIS A 160 10.87 -8.33 -9.96
C HIS A 160 12.06 -8.12 -10.91
N LYS A 161 11.79 -7.94 -12.22
CA LYS A 161 12.85 -7.79 -13.24
C LYS A 161 13.70 -6.51 -13.13
N VAL A 162 13.25 -5.54 -12.35
CA VAL A 162 13.99 -4.32 -11.97
C VAL A 162 14.01 -4.23 -10.44
N PRO A 163 14.92 -3.44 -9.84
CA PRO A 163 14.91 -3.19 -8.40
C PRO A 163 13.50 -2.80 -7.93
N CYS A 164 12.94 -3.59 -7.04
CA CYS A 164 11.57 -3.46 -6.55
C CYS A 164 11.53 -3.68 -5.04
N VAL A 165 10.73 -2.88 -4.36
CA VAL A 165 10.47 -3.00 -2.93
C VAL A 165 8.98 -2.86 -2.64
N GLY A 166 8.57 -3.39 -1.49
CA GLY A 166 7.28 -3.13 -0.86
C GLY A 166 7.45 -2.34 0.43
N TYR A 167 6.34 -1.90 1.02
CA TYR A 167 6.32 -1.08 2.22
C TYR A 167 5.26 -1.58 3.19
N ALA A 168 5.66 -1.85 4.44
CA ALA A 168 4.79 -2.32 5.50
C ALA A 168 4.64 -1.25 6.59
N PHE A 169 3.40 -0.78 6.80
CA PHE A 169 3.08 0.43 7.56
C PHE A 169 2.53 0.11 8.95
N SER A 170 3.09 0.75 9.97
CA SER A 170 2.69 0.59 11.37
C SER A 170 2.41 1.94 12.03
N GLU A 171 1.42 1.96 12.92
CA GLU A 171 1.19 3.10 13.83
C GLU A 171 2.10 2.95 15.05
N ARG A 172 2.84 4.01 15.38
CA ARG A 172 3.56 4.08 16.66
C ARG A 172 2.58 4.44 17.76
N ARG A 173 2.50 3.61 18.79
CA ARG A 173 1.72 3.85 20.00
C ARG A 173 2.62 3.78 21.22
N ARG A 174 2.16 4.41 22.30
CA ARG A 174 2.76 4.24 23.62
C ARG A 174 1.79 3.44 24.46
N GLU A 175 2.26 2.35 25.01
CA GLU A 175 1.50 1.51 25.92
C GLU A 175 2.17 1.54 27.29
N LEU A 176 1.35 1.47 28.34
CA LEU A 176 1.87 1.39 29.71
C LEU A 176 2.72 0.13 29.85
N LEU A 177 3.82 0.21 30.61
CA LEU A 177 4.54 -1.00 30.98
C LEU A 177 3.61 -1.93 31.78
N PRO A 178 3.79 -3.26 31.68
CA PRO A 178 2.88 -4.23 32.28
C PRO A 178 2.56 -3.97 33.76
N GLU A 179 3.55 -3.55 34.55
CA GLU A 179 3.38 -3.23 35.98
C GLU A 179 2.45 -2.03 36.22
N TYR A 180 2.40 -1.07 35.31
CA TYR A 180 1.50 0.08 35.42
C TYR A 180 0.09 -0.24 34.90
N GLU A 181 -0.05 -1.15 33.93
CA GLU A 181 -1.35 -1.64 33.49
C GLU A 181 -2.00 -2.53 34.55
N GLU A 182 -1.22 -3.37 35.25
CA GLU A 182 -1.69 -4.14 36.40
C GLU A 182 -2.07 -3.23 37.58
N LEU A 183 -1.26 -2.21 37.86
CA LEU A 183 -1.60 -1.19 38.85
C LEU A 183 -2.89 -0.45 38.50
N ARG A 184 -3.08 -0.08 37.23
CA ARG A 184 -4.31 0.56 36.74
C ARG A 184 -5.52 -0.32 37.01
N ARG A 185 -5.42 -1.62 36.69
CA ARG A 185 -6.49 -2.61 36.89
C ARG A 185 -6.82 -2.78 38.36
N SER A 186 -5.80 -2.99 39.19
CA SER A 186 -5.95 -3.14 40.65
C SER A 186 -6.62 -1.93 41.30
N LEU A 187 -6.23 -0.71 40.91
CA LEU A 187 -6.86 0.52 41.40
C LEU A 187 -8.29 0.67 40.90
N ALA A 188 -8.57 0.31 39.64
CA ALA A 188 -9.93 0.35 39.10
C ALA A 188 -10.87 -0.62 39.83
N GLU A 189 -10.43 -1.84 40.15
CA GLU A 189 -11.17 -2.83 40.93
C GLU A 189 -11.49 -2.34 42.35
N GLN A 190 -10.60 -1.52 42.93
CA GLN A 190 -10.79 -0.88 44.24
C GLN A 190 -11.68 0.38 44.20
N GLY A 191 -12.24 0.75 43.03
CA GLY A 191 -12.98 2.01 42.85
C GLY A 191 -12.09 3.26 42.90
N ARG A 192 -10.77 3.09 42.82
CA ARG A 192 -9.72 4.11 42.90
C ARG A 192 -9.05 4.39 41.55
N GLY A 193 -9.72 4.00 40.46
CA GLY A 193 -9.23 4.25 39.10
C GLY A 193 -9.20 5.74 38.72
N GLY A 194 -8.63 6.03 37.55
CA GLY A 194 -8.66 7.38 36.96
C GLY A 194 -7.70 8.36 37.62
N ALA A 195 -8.22 9.29 38.43
CA ALA A 195 -7.45 10.43 38.94
C ALA A 195 -6.29 10.04 39.86
N GLU A 196 -6.47 9.01 40.70
CA GLU A 196 -5.40 8.53 41.58
C GLU A 196 -4.29 7.83 40.79
N PHE A 197 -4.66 6.94 39.87
CA PHE A 197 -3.71 6.32 38.95
C PHE A 197 -2.90 7.35 38.16
N GLY A 198 -3.57 8.41 37.67
CA GLY A 198 -2.91 9.53 36.99
C GLY A 198 -1.89 10.26 37.86
N ARG A 199 -2.18 10.48 39.16
CA ARG A 199 -1.22 11.08 40.10
C ARG A 199 -0.01 10.18 40.34
N ILE A 200 -0.22 8.86 40.48
CA ILE A 200 0.87 7.90 40.67
C ILE A 200 1.79 7.88 39.45
N LEU A 201 1.22 7.80 38.23
CA LEU A 201 2.01 7.87 36.99
C LEU A 201 2.79 9.17 36.84
N ALA A 202 2.17 10.32 37.17
CA ALA A 202 2.84 11.61 37.12
C ALA A 202 4.04 11.68 38.09
N GLN A 203 3.87 11.14 39.30
CA GLN A 203 4.94 11.07 40.28
C GLN A 203 6.08 10.15 39.81
N ARG A 204 5.76 8.97 39.25
CA ARG A 204 6.74 8.03 38.69
C ARG A 204 7.55 8.64 37.55
N ARG A 205 6.90 9.36 36.63
CA ARG A 205 7.58 10.12 35.57
C ARG A 205 8.51 11.19 36.15
N LYS A 206 8.09 11.89 37.20
CA LYS A 206 8.91 12.89 37.89
C LYS A 206 10.13 12.28 38.59
N GLU A 207 10.02 11.04 39.04
CA GLU A 207 11.11 10.23 39.61
C GLU A 207 12.05 9.66 38.52
N GLY A 208 11.78 9.92 37.24
CA GLY A 208 12.59 9.43 36.12
C GLY A 208 12.27 8.00 35.71
N ALA A 209 11.20 7.39 36.24
CA ALA A 209 10.77 6.07 35.81
C ALA A 209 10.15 6.14 34.40
N GLU A 210 10.58 5.25 33.51
CA GLU A 210 9.82 4.94 32.31
C GLU A 210 8.51 4.28 32.73
N VAL A 211 7.39 4.80 32.23
CA VAL A 211 6.05 4.27 32.54
C VAL A 211 5.34 3.70 31.33
N GLU A 212 5.84 4.00 30.15
CA GLU A 212 5.31 3.59 28.87
C GLU A 212 6.46 3.13 27.99
N HIS A 213 6.20 2.13 27.15
CA HIS A 213 7.08 1.71 26.07
C HIS A 213 6.42 1.99 24.72
N GLU A 214 7.23 2.12 23.69
CA GLU A 214 6.73 2.24 22.33
C GLU A 214 6.37 0.85 21.78
N VAL A 215 5.22 0.77 21.13
CA VAL A 215 4.79 -0.41 20.38
C VAL A 215 4.45 0.00 18.95
N LEU A 216 4.72 -0.90 18.01
CA LEU A 216 4.32 -0.76 16.62
C LEU A 216 3.06 -1.58 16.41
N LYS A 217 1.94 -0.91 16.13
CA LYS A 217 0.71 -1.56 15.72
C LYS A 217 0.70 -1.72 14.20
N PRO A 218 0.78 -2.94 13.65
CA PRO A 218 0.71 -3.15 12.20
C PRO A 218 -0.61 -2.65 11.62
N LEU A 219 -0.55 -1.93 10.49
CA LEU A 219 -1.71 -1.41 9.77
C LEU A 219 -1.94 -2.20 8.48
N PHE A 220 -1.02 -2.10 7.51
CA PHE A 220 -1.11 -2.80 6.23
C PHE A 220 0.27 -2.92 5.56
N GLY A 221 0.43 -3.91 4.69
CA GLY A 221 1.53 -4.01 3.73
C GLY A 221 1.07 -3.63 2.32
N PHE A 222 1.91 -2.93 1.57
CA PHE A 222 1.75 -2.69 0.14
C PHE A 222 2.96 -3.23 -0.60
N LEU A 223 2.75 -4.24 -1.43
CA LEU A 223 3.77 -4.82 -2.28
C LEU A 223 3.66 -4.21 -3.68
N GLY A 224 4.82 -3.96 -4.30
CA GLY A 224 4.86 -3.66 -5.73
C GLY A 224 4.68 -4.92 -6.57
N ASP A 225 5.06 -4.81 -7.83
CA ASP A 225 5.15 -5.96 -8.72
C ASP A 225 6.17 -6.96 -8.16
N THR A 226 5.74 -8.20 -7.97
CA THR A 226 6.54 -9.23 -7.34
C THR A 226 6.05 -10.63 -7.68
N HIS A 227 6.99 -11.57 -7.66
CA HIS A 227 6.72 -13.00 -7.60
C HIS A 227 6.22 -13.42 -6.20
N VAL A 228 5.47 -14.53 -6.13
CA VAL A 228 4.85 -15.06 -4.90
C VAL A 228 5.86 -15.42 -3.81
N SER A 229 7.12 -15.69 -4.18
CA SER A 229 8.20 -16.04 -3.23
C SER A 229 8.42 -14.96 -2.16
N VAL A 230 8.01 -13.72 -2.41
CA VAL A 230 8.06 -12.61 -1.44
C VAL A 230 7.49 -13.00 -0.06
N PHE A 231 6.45 -13.84 -0.03
CA PHE A 231 5.81 -14.28 1.21
C PHE A 231 6.63 -15.34 1.97
N GLU A 232 7.34 -16.20 1.27
CA GLU A 232 8.28 -17.17 1.86
C GLU A 232 9.55 -16.46 2.34
N ASP A 233 10.04 -15.51 1.55
CA ASP A 233 11.24 -14.72 1.86
C ASP A 233 10.99 -13.75 3.04
N ASN A 234 9.73 -13.31 3.22
CA ASN A 234 9.34 -12.32 4.22
C ASN A 234 8.12 -12.79 5.05
N PRO A 235 8.23 -13.88 5.83
CA PRO A 235 7.09 -14.44 6.58
C PRO A 235 6.57 -13.49 7.67
N TRP A 236 7.37 -12.49 8.05
CA TRP A 236 6.96 -11.43 8.98
C TRP A 236 5.82 -10.55 8.43
N LEU A 237 5.56 -10.56 7.10
CA LEU A 237 4.43 -9.87 6.49
C LEU A 237 3.09 -10.29 7.08
N PHE A 238 2.94 -11.55 7.49
CA PHE A 238 1.70 -12.07 8.07
C PHE A 238 1.37 -11.51 9.46
N ALA A 239 2.29 -10.74 10.08
CA ALA A 239 1.96 -9.94 11.25
C ALA A 239 0.98 -8.79 10.91
N TYR A 240 0.96 -8.33 9.65
CA TYR A 240 0.07 -7.27 9.19
C TYR A 240 -1.33 -7.82 8.87
N PRO A 241 -2.40 -7.13 9.31
CA PRO A 241 -3.77 -7.62 9.11
C PRO A 241 -4.27 -7.46 7.66
N VAL A 242 -3.63 -6.60 6.87
CA VAL A 242 -3.99 -6.34 5.47
C VAL A 242 -2.72 -6.36 4.62
N LEU A 243 -2.72 -7.14 3.54
CA LEU A 243 -1.65 -7.18 2.55
C LEU A 243 -2.22 -6.85 1.17
N ILE A 244 -1.80 -5.71 0.62
CA ILE A 244 -2.12 -5.29 -0.74
C ILE A 244 -1.01 -5.83 -1.65
N THR A 245 -1.35 -6.72 -2.58
CA THR A 245 -0.40 -7.43 -3.43
C THR A 245 -0.94 -7.61 -4.84
N GLU A 246 -0.05 -7.71 -5.82
CA GLU A 246 -0.45 -7.97 -7.19
C GLU A 246 -0.99 -9.39 -7.38
N CYS A 247 -1.89 -9.54 -8.35
CA CYS A 247 -2.26 -10.82 -8.92
C CYS A 247 -2.43 -10.63 -10.42
N THR A 248 -1.31 -10.38 -11.12
CA THR A 248 -1.32 -9.98 -12.53
C THR A 248 -2.02 -11.00 -13.43
N TYR A 249 -1.81 -12.29 -13.20
CA TYR A 249 -2.36 -13.37 -14.03
C TYR A 249 -3.35 -14.23 -13.24
N LEU A 250 -4.49 -14.54 -13.87
CA LEU A 250 -5.53 -15.40 -13.29
C LEU A 250 -5.34 -16.87 -13.68
N ASP A 251 -4.82 -17.12 -14.88
CA ASP A 251 -4.66 -18.45 -15.45
C ASP A 251 -3.20 -18.91 -15.50
N ASP A 252 -3.02 -20.23 -15.53
CA ASP A 252 -1.71 -20.88 -15.47
C ASP A 252 -0.92 -20.83 -16.79
N THR A 253 -1.53 -20.39 -17.89
CA THR A 253 -0.82 -20.32 -19.18
C THR A 253 0.29 -19.27 -19.16
N GLU A 254 0.23 -18.33 -18.22
CA GLU A 254 1.24 -17.28 -18.05
C GLU A 254 2.27 -17.59 -16.95
N LEU A 255 2.26 -18.78 -16.33
CA LEU A 255 3.21 -19.15 -15.26
C LEU A 255 4.68 -18.92 -15.65
N ASP A 256 5.14 -19.52 -16.74
CA ASP A 256 6.53 -19.40 -17.20
C ASP A 256 6.93 -17.94 -17.46
N ARG A 257 5.96 -17.11 -17.89
CA ARG A 257 6.19 -15.68 -18.08
C ARG A 257 6.28 -14.99 -16.73
N ALA A 258 5.32 -15.22 -15.84
CA ALA A 258 5.25 -14.63 -14.51
C ALA A 258 6.52 -14.89 -13.71
N ASP A 259 7.02 -16.13 -13.69
CA ASP A 259 8.27 -16.51 -13.02
C ASP A 259 9.47 -15.75 -13.60
N ARG A 260 9.55 -15.63 -14.93
CA ARG A 260 10.67 -14.95 -15.61
C ARG A 260 10.68 -13.44 -15.38
N VAL A 261 9.51 -12.80 -15.35
CA VAL A 261 9.42 -11.33 -15.23
C VAL A 261 9.13 -10.83 -13.82
N GLY A 262 8.88 -11.75 -12.88
CA GLY A 262 8.63 -11.48 -11.48
C GLY A 262 7.23 -10.92 -11.21
N HIS A 263 6.19 -11.66 -11.61
CA HIS A 263 4.79 -11.36 -11.32
C HIS A 263 4.11 -12.56 -10.66
N THR A 264 2.92 -12.34 -10.11
CA THR A 264 2.16 -13.37 -9.40
C THR A 264 1.00 -13.92 -10.25
N VAL A 265 0.85 -15.25 -10.21
CA VAL A 265 -0.30 -15.98 -10.77
C VAL A 265 -1.19 -16.47 -9.63
N TRP A 266 -2.52 -16.37 -9.79
CA TRP A 266 -3.48 -16.74 -8.75
C TRP A 266 -3.28 -18.16 -8.20
N SER A 267 -3.02 -19.16 -9.04
CA SER A 267 -2.80 -20.55 -8.60
C SER A 267 -1.63 -20.72 -7.62
N ARG A 268 -0.63 -19.85 -7.72
CA ARG A 268 0.54 -19.83 -6.82
C ARG A 268 0.27 -19.04 -5.56
N LEU A 269 -0.51 -17.96 -5.65
CA LEU A 269 -0.88 -17.12 -4.51
C LEU A 269 -1.94 -17.78 -3.62
N ARG A 270 -2.88 -18.50 -4.21
CA ARG A 270 -4.03 -19.10 -3.51
C ARG A 270 -3.64 -19.95 -2.29
N PRO A 271 -2.65 -20.86 -2.34
CA PRO A 271 -2.22 -21.61 -1.16
C PRO A 271 -1.71 -20.71 -0.01
N VAL A 272 -1.05 -19.60 -0.33
CA VAL A 272 -0.60 -18.61 0.67
C VAL A 272 -1.79 -17.93 1.31
N VAL A 273 -2.78 -17.52 0.51
CA VAL A 273 -4.02 -16.88 1.00
C VAL A 273 -4.79 -17.82 1.92
N GLU A 274 -5.01 -19.07 1.51
CA GLU A 274 -5.75 -20.07 2.27
C GLU A 274 -5.05 -20.47 3.58
N ALA A 275 -3.71 -20.42 3.60
CA ALA A 275 -2.92 -20.69 4.81
C ALA A 275 -2.95 -19.55 5.84
N HIS A 276 -3.41 -18.35 5.47
CA HIS A 276 -3.40 -17.16 6.34
C HIS A 276 -4.78 -16.50 6.44
N PRO A 277 -5.78 -17.19 7.03
CA PRO A 277 -7.17 -16.70 7.08
C PRO A 277 -7.34 -15.39 7.87
N ASP A 278 -6.42 -15.08 8.78
CA ASP A 278 -6.44 -13.86 9.61
C ASP A 278 -5.80 -12.62 8.92
N THR A 279 -5.30 -12.80 7.70
CA THR A 279 -4.75 -11.73 6.87
C THR A 279 -5.66 -11.50 5.68
N LEU A 280 -6.13 -10.27 5.53
CA LEU A 280 -6.90 -9.84 4.36
C LEU A 280 -5.96 -9.52 3.20
N PHE A 281 -6.10 -10.22 2.08
CA PHE A 281 -5.36 -9.97 0.84
C PHE A 281 -6.18 -9.07 -0.07
N VAL A 282 -5.65 -7.89 -0.38
CA VAL A 282 -6.22 -6.97 -1.38
C VAL A 282 -5.47 -7.19 -2.69
N LEU A 283 -6.11 -7.86 -3.63
CA LEU A 283 -5.52 -8.20 -4.92
C LEU A 283 -5.67 -7.05 -5.91
N THR A 284 -4.55 -6.58 -6.45
CA THR A 284 -4.47 -5.44 -7.37
C THR A 284 -3.74 -5.85 -8.66
N HIS A 285 -3.51 -4.87 -9.55
CA HIS A 285 -2.63 -5.02 -10.70
C HIS A 285 -3.05 -6.12 -11.70
N PHE A 286 -4.34 -6.39 -11.85
CA PHE A 286 -4.80 -7.39 -12.81
C PHE A 286 -4.44 -7.01 -14.26
N SER A 287 -4.02 -8.01 -15.04
CA SER A 287 -3.70 -7.87 -16.47
C SER A 287 -4.86 -7.28 -17.28
N LEU A 288 -4.60 -6.26 -18.11
CA LEU A 288 -5.58 -5.65 -19.02
C LEU A 288 -6.21 -6.62 -20.05
N ARG A 289 -5.81 -7.89 -20.08
CA ARG A 289 -6.51 -8.96 -20.82
C ARG A 289 -7.90 -9.27 -20.26
N HIS A 290 -8.15 -8.91 -19.00
CA HIS A 290 -9.41 -9.14 -18.31
C HIS A 290 -10.05 -7.81 -17.96
N SER A 291 -11.33 -7.62 -18.28
CA SER A 291 -12.11 -6.53 -17.70
C SER A 291 -12.25 -6.72 -16.18
N ASP A 292 -12.69 -5.68 -15.46
CA ASP A 292 -12.98 -5.85 -14.03
C ASP A 292 -14.13 -6.85 -13.80
N GLN A 293 -15.09 -6.95 -14.72
CA GLN A 293 -16.14 -7.96 -14.69
C GLN A 293 -15.57 -9.38 -14.84
N ASP A 294 -14.66 -9.59 -15.80
CA ASP A 294 -14.01 -10.90 -15.99
C ASP A 294 -13.23 -11.32 -14.73
N VAL A 295 -12.57 -10.37 -14.06
CA VAL A 295 -11.89 -10.63 -12.78
C VAL A 295 -12.91 -11.05 -11.71
N VAL A 296 -14.01 -10.31 -11.55
CA VAL A 296 -15.04 -10.65 -10.55
C VAL A 296 -15.65 -12.02 -10.84
N ASP A 297 -15.96 -12.32 -12.10
CA ASP A 297 -16.55 -13.59 -12.52
C ASP A 297 -15.59 -14.77 -12.34
N PHE A 298 -14.30 -14.59 -12.59
CA PHE A 298 -13.28 -15.63 -12.39
C PHE A 298 -13.23 -16.12 -10.95
N PHE A 299 -13.31 -15.20 -9.98
CA PHE A 299 -13.28 -15.55 -8.56
C PHE A 299 -14.64 -16.10 -8.09
N GLY A 300 -15.74 -15.48 -8.52
CA GLY A 300 -17.11 -15.92 -8.24
C GLY A 300 -17.34 -16.33 -6.76
N ASP A 301 -18.10 -17.40 -6.56
CA ASP A 301 -18.37 -17.98 -5.23
C ASP A 301 -17.17 -18.75 -4.65
N ALA A 302 -16.14 -19.04 -5.45
CA ALA A 302 -14.94 -19.78 -5.03
C ALA A 302 -13.86 -18.88 -4.39
N ARG A 303 -14.12 -17.57 -4.32
CA ARG A 303 -13.22 -16.59 -3.72
C ARG A 303 -13.04 -16.86 -2.21
N PRO A 304 -11.80 -16.96 -1.70
CA PRO A 304 -11.59 -17.02 -0.26
C PRO A 304 -12.14 -15.79 0.48
N ASP A 305 -12.70 -15.99 1.68
CA ASP A 305 -13.31 -14.92 2.49
C ASP A 305 -12.32 -13.80 2.85
N ASN A 306 -11.03 -14.12 2.91
CA ASN A 306 -9.95 -13.18 3.20
C ASN A 306 -9.35 -12.55 1.94
N VAL A 307 -10.11 -12.47 0.84
CA VAL A 307 -9.69 -11.80 -0.41
C VAL A 307 -10.64 -10.66 -0.76
N LEU A 308 -10.07 -9.49 -0.99
CA LEU A 308 -10.72 -8.34 -1.62
C LEU A 308 -10.10 -8.10 -2.99
N LEU A 309 -10.93 -8.02 -4.03
CA LEU A 309 -10.49 -7.73 -5.39
C LEU A 309 -10.53 -6.22 -5.61
N TRP A 310 -9.44 -5.60 -6.08
CA TRP A 310 -9.46 -4.19 -6.52
C TRP A 310 -10.09 -4.02 -7.92
N ALA A 311 -11.24 -4.66 -8.11
CA ALA A 311 -12.06 -4.69 -9.32
C ALA A 311 -13.51 -4.36 -8.95
N HIS A 312 -14.26 -3.73 -9.85
CA HIS A 312 -15.67 -3.43 -9.65
C HIS A 312 -16.46 -3.85 -10.90
N PRO A 313 -17.60 -4.55 -10.78
CA PRO A 313 -18.33 -5.08 -11.94
C PRO A 313 -18.75 -3.97 -12.92
N ASP A 314 -19.20 -2.82 -12.40
CA ASP A 314 -19.54 -1.67 -13.24
C ASP A 314 -18.32 -0.88 -13.76
N SER A 315 -17.08 -1.31 -13.46
CA SER A 315 -15.90 -0.54 -13.86
C SER A 315 -15.62 -0.61 -15.36
N ARG A 316 -15.35 0.55 -15.97
CA ARG A 316 -15.04 0.68 -17.40
C ARG A 316 -13.54 0.90 -17.62
N LEU A 317 -12.96 0.08 -18.48
CA LEU A 317 -11.61 0.27 -19.03
C LEU A 317 -11.69 0.97 -20.41
N PRO A 318 -10.57 1.45 -21.00
CA PRO A 318 -10.58 1.90 -22.39
C PRO A 318 -11.15 0.85 -23.35
N GLU A 319 -11.79 1.28 -24.44
CA GLU A 319 -12.55 0.43 -25.39
C GLU A 319 -11.78 -0.83 -25.83
N GLN A 320 -10.48 -0.69 -26.13
CA GLN A 320 -9.61 -1.79 -26.56
C GLN A 320 -9.43 -2.91 -25.51
N HIS A 321 -9.83 -2.68 -24.26
CA HIS A 321 -9.76 -3.63 -23.14
C HIS A 321 -11.15 -4.03 -22.61
N GLN A 322 -12.23 -3.56 -23.26
CA GLN A 322 -13.60 -4.00 -22.96
C GLN A 322 -13.94 -5.20 -23.85
N HIS A 323 -13.67 -6.42 -23.38
CA HIS A 323 -14.09 -7.62 -24.08
C HIS A 323 -15.53 -7.99 -23.65
N GLY A 324 -16.54 -7.49 -24.37
CA GLY A 324 -17.94 -7.89 -24.12
C GLY A 324 -18.97 -6.76 -24.11
N GLY A 325 -19.08 -6.03 -25.21
CA GLY A 325 -20.26 -5.23 -25.55
C GLY A 325 -20.65 -5.56 -26.98
N GLY A 326 -21.57 -6.50 -27.17
CA GLY A 326 -21.94 -7.01 -28.49
C GLY A 326 -22.40 -5.91 -29.44
N GLY A 327 -21.59 -5.65 -30.47
CA GLY A 327 -22.05 -5.03 -31.71
C GLY A 327 -22.93 -6.00 -32.50
N ARG A 328 -24.19 -6.17 -32.08
CA ARG A 328 -25.28 -6.40 -33.03
C ARG A 328 -25.56 -5.06 -33.70
N HIS A 329 -24.83 -4.74 -34.76
CA HIS A 329 -25.33 -3.81 -35.76
C HIS A 329 -26.07 -4.64 -36.82
N GLY A 330 -27.40 -4.65 -36.69
CA GLY A 330 -28.27 -4.87 -37.83
C GLY A 330 -28.23 -3.62 -38.71
N GLY A 331 -28.20 -3.85 -40.02
CA GLY A 331 -28.10 -2.85 -41.08
C GLY A 331 -27.45 -3.47 -42.30
#